data_AF-A0AB35UV06-F1
#
_entry.id   AF-A0AB35UV06-F1
#
_cell.length_a   1.000
_cell.length_b   1.000
_cell.length_c   1.000
_cell.angle_alpha   90.00
_cell.angle_beta   90.00
_cell.angle_gamma   90.00
#
_symmetry.space_group_name_H-M   'P 1'
#
loop_
_entity.id
_entity.type
_entity.pdbx_description
1 polymer ?
#
loop_
_entity_poly.entity_id
_entity_poly.type
_entity_poly.pdbx_seq_one_letter_code
_entity_poly.pdbx_strand_id
1 'polypeptide(L)'
;MFWCSHNDLEKTKKWIPFEINQIPSDYWYRWAVILAENGELIGTGLIYYEEEYNLFEVSYNFNRQYWGHGYATETMKAILDFAILLN
;
A
#
# COMPACT_ATOMS: atom_id res chain seq x y z
N MET A 1 -9.33 -3.10 7.35
CA MET A 1 -8.34 -2.41 8.23
C MET A 1 -8.50 -0.89 8.16
N PHE A 2 -8.69 -0.19 9.29
CA PHE A 2 -8.65 1.27 9.31
C PHE A 2 -7.21 1.78 9.38
N TRP A 3 -6.76 2.52 8.36
CA TRP A 3 -5.47 3.18 8.41
C TRP A 3 -5.50 4.33 9.42
N CYS A 4 -4.68 4.24 10.46
CA CYS A 4 -4.43 5.34 11.39
C CYS A 4 -3.13 6.02 11.00
N SER A 5 -3.18 7.33 10.74
CA SER A 5 -1.98 8.10 10.42
C SER A 5 -0.91 7.95 11.50
N HIS A 6 0.31 7.62 11.08
CA HIS A 6 1.47 7.60 11.97
C HIS A 6 1.96 9.02 12.22
N ASN A 7 1.30 9.72 13.14
CA ASN A 7 1.69 11.08 13.54
C ASN A 7 2.91 11.10 14.48
N ASP A 8 3.66 10.00 14.55
CA ASP A 8 4.84 9.80 15.40
C ASP A 8 5.84 8.90 14.67
N LEU A 9 7.09 9.35 14.59
CA LEU A 9 8.18 8.63 13.95
C LEU A 9 8.42 7.25 14.59
N GLU A 10 8.26 7.14 15.90
CA GLU A 10 8.50 5.88 16.61
C GLU A 10 7.44 4.82 16.29
N LYS A 11 6.20 5.24 15.99
CA LYS A 11 5.17 4.33 15.46
C LYS A 11 5.58 3.75 14.12
N THR A 12 6.06 4.60 13.21
CA THR A 12 6.53 4.15 11.89
C THR A 12 7.71 3.19 12.01
N LYS A 13 8.71 3.50 12.84
CA LYS A 13 9.86 2.61 13.05
C LYS A 13 9.45 1.24 13.61
N LYS A 14 8.46 1.19 14.50
CA LYS A 14 7.94 -0.08 15.06
C LYS A 14 7.08 -0.87 14.09
N TRP A 15 6.41 -0.18 13.16
CA TRP A 15 5.57 -0.82 12.16
C TRP A 15 6.36 -1.42 10.99
N ILE A 16 7.48 -0.80 10.60
CA ILE A 16 8.32 -1.29 9.48
C ILE A 16 8.71 -2.78 9.64
N PRO A 17 9.18 -3.26 10.81
CA PRO A 17 9.48 -4.68 11.00
C PRO A 17 8.28 -5.60 10.80
N PHE A 18 7.09 -5.19 11.23
CA PHE A 18 5.87 -5.94 10.95
C PHE A 18 5.68 -6.06 9.44
N GLU A 19 5.74 -4.94 8.71
CA GLU A 19 5.55 -4.93 7.26
C GLU A 19 6.59 -5.78 6.51
N ILE A 20 7.85 -5.72 6.93
CA ILE A 20 8.93 -6.56 6.36
C ILE A 20 8.66 -8.05 6.59
N ASN A 21 8.14 -8.43 7.76
CA ASN A 21 7.82 -9.82 8.06
C ASN A 21 6.66 -10.37 7.21
N GLN A 22 5.84 -9.51 6.62
CA GLN A 22 4.76 -9.92 5.73
C GLN A 22 5.23 -10.22 4.30
N ILE A 23 6.43 -9.81 3.89
CA ILE A 23 6.93 -9.98 2.52
C ILE A 23 6.83 -11.42 1.98
N PRO A 24 7.08 -12.49 2.78
CA PRO A 24 6.95 -13.86 2.30
C PRO A 24 5.50 -14.37 2.19
N SER A 25 4.51 -13.57 2.58
CA SER A 25 3.10 -13.99 2.64
C SER A 25 2.43 -13.94 1.27
N ASP A 26 1.64 -14.96 0.97
CA ASP A 26 0.73 -14.96 -0.20
C ASP A 26 -0.58 -14.19 0.05
N TYR A 27 -0.72 -13.60 1.25
CA TYR A 27 -1.94 -12.93 1.71
C TYR A 27 -1.73 -11.46 2.04
N TRP A 28 -0.54 -10.91 1.82
CA TRP A 28 -0.21 -9.53 2.16
C TRP A 28 0.84 -8.95 1.21
N TYR A 29 0.41 -8.00 0.37
CA TYR A 29 1.26 -7.36 -0.62
C TYR A 29 1.14 -5.84 -0.50
N ARG A 30 2.21 -5.18 -0.05
CA ARG A 30 2.28 -3.71 0.01
C ARG A 30 3.35 -3.17 -0.93
N TRP A 31 3.00 -2.07 -1.59
CA TRP A 31 3.91 -1.31 -2.44
C TRP A 31 4.11 0.10 -1.90
N ALA A 32 5.36 0.56 -1.99
CA ALA A 32 5.70 1.97 -1.91
C ALA A 32 5.47 2.61 -3.28
N VAL A 33 4.84 3.79 -3.32
CA VAL A 33 4.67 4.56 -4.55
C VAL A 33 5.70 5.68 -4.57
N ILE A 34 6.65 5.58 -5.50
CA ILE A 34 7.76 6.51 -5.66
C ILE A 34 7.52 7.39 -6.88
N LEU A 35 7.60 8.71 -6.71
CA LEU A 35 7.50 9.65 -7.83
C LEU A 35 8.78 9.58 -8.66
N ALA A 36 8.64 9.20 -9.93
CA ALA A 36 9.78 8.94 -10.81
C ALA A 36 10.68 10.18 -11.03
N GLU A 37 10.11 11.39 -10.98
CA GLU A 37 10.83 12.64 -11.25
C GLU A 37 11.92 12.96 -10.22
N ASN A 38 11.66 12.65 -8.95
CA ASN A 38 12.52 13.07 -7.84
C ASN A 38 12.83 11.95 -6.82
N GLY A 39 12.26 10.76 -6.98
CA GLY A 39 12.44 9.63 -6.08
C GLY A 39 11.71 9.75 -4.75
N GLU A 40 10.76 10.69 -4.61
CA GLU A 40 10.03 10.90 -3.37
C GLU A 40 8.99 9.80 -3.13
N LEU A 41 8.86 9.34 -1.89
CA LEU A 41 7.76 8.46 -1.48
C LEU A 41 6.47 9.28 -1.35
N ILE A 42 5.53 9.07 -2.26
CA ILE A 42 4.29 9.85 -2.34
C ILE A 42 3.06 9.13 -1.80
N GLY A 43 3.16 7.83 -1.58
CA GLY A 43 2.05 7.03 -1.09
C GLY A 43 2.38 5.54 -0.96
N THR A 44 1.36 4.76 -0.63
CA THR A 44 1.42 3.31 -0.60
C THR A 44 0.14 2.70 -1.15
N GLY A 45 0.24 1.49 -1.67
CA GLY A 45 -0.90 0.62 -2.01
C GLY A 45 -0.74 -0.74 -1.33
N LEU A 46 -1.85 -1.41 -1.05
CA LEU A 46 -1.88 -2.70 -0.37
C LEU A 46 -3.01 -3.56 -0.93
N ILE A 47 -2.71 -4.84 -1.13
CA ILE A 47 -3.68 -5.91 -1.20
C ILE A 47 -3.45 -6.83 -0.01
N TYR A 48 -4.50 -7.19 0.71
CA TYR A 48 -4.39 -8.18 1.77
C TYR A 48 -5.65 -9.02 1.87
N TYR A 49 -5.50 -10.25 2.36
CA TYR A 49 -6.62 -11.14 2.61
C TYR A 49 -7.32 -10.78 3.92
N GLU A 50 -8.60 -10.47 3.85
CA GLU A 50 -9.46 -10.18 4.99
C GLU A 50 -10.24 -11.44 5.35
N GLU A 51 -9.74 -12.16 6.37
CA GLU A 51 -10.24 -13.47 6.77
C GLU A 51 -11.72 -13.44 7.17
N GLU A 52 -12.17 -12.35 7.80
CA GLU A 52 -13.57 -12.20 8.25
C GLU A 52 -14.55 -12.27 7.07
N TYR A 53 -14.17 -11.72 5.92
CA TYR A 53 -15.03 -11.63 4.73
C TYR A 53 -14.63 -12.62 3.62
N ASN A 54 -13.58 -13.42 3.84
CA ASN A 54 -13.08 -14.40 2.89
C ASN A 54 -12.84 -13.80 1.49
N LEU A 55 -12.20 -12.63 1.46
CA LEU A 55 -11.90 -11.87 0.23
C LEU A 55 -10.59 -11.10 0.37
N PHE A 56 -10.04 -10.67 -0.76
CA PHE A 56 -8.94 -9.70 -0.76
C PHE A 56 -9.48 -8.27 -0.75
N GLU A 57 -8.98 -7.46 0.18
CA GLU A 57 -9.21 -6.02 0.21
C GLU A 57 -8.06 -5.27 -0.44
N VAL A 58 -8.41 -4.15 -1.10
CA VAL A 58 -7.44 -3.21 -1.66
C VAL A 58 -7.49 -1.89 -0.89
N SER A 59 -6.32 -1.29 -0.63
CA SER A 59 -6.25 0.03 0.00
C SER A 59 -5.08 0.84 -0.53
N TYR A 60 -5.20 2.16 -0.42
CA TYR A 60 -4.15 3.10 -0.76
C TYR A 60 -4.18 4.32 0.15
N ASN A 61 -3.04 4.98 0.29
CA ASN A 61 -2.93 6.30 0.88
C ASN A 61 -1.87 7.11 0.13
N PHE A 62 -2.11 8.41 -0.01
CA PHE A 62 -1.24 9.32 -0.73
C PHE A 62 -1.09 10.62 0.06
N ASN A 63 0.10 11.19 0.04
CA ASN A 63 0.33 12.52 0.56
C ASN A 63 -0.57 13.52 -0.19
N ARG A 64 -1.27 14.35 0.59
CA ARG A 64 -2.27 15.31 0.11
C ARG A 64 -1.75 16.27 -0.96
N GLN A 65 -0.46 16.62 -0.93
CA GLN A 65 0.15 17.52 -1.91
C GLN A 65 0.14 16.94 -3.35
N TYR A 66 0.02 15.61 -3.48
CA TYR A 66 0.00 14.90 -4.76
C TYR A 66 -1.40 14.50 -5.21
N TRP A 67 -2.46 14.91 -4.50
CA TRP A 67 -3.83 14.61 -4.91
C TRP A 67 -4.20 15.36 -6.20
N GLY A 68 -5.17 14.84 -6.96
CA GLY A 68 -5.64 15.45 -8.20
C GLY A 68 -4.79 15.16 -9.45
N HIS A 69 -3.66 14.46 -9.31
CA HIS A 69 -2.75 14.14 -10.42
C HIS A 69 -2.99 12.76 -11.05
N GLY A 70 -3.92 11.96 -10.50
CA GLY A 70 -4.22 10.61 -11.02
C GLY A 70 -3.34 9.48 -10.49
N TYR A 71 -2.36 9.76 -9.62
CA TYR A 71 -1.44 8.74 -9.08
C TYR A 71 -2.14 7.57 -8.38
N ALA A 72 -3.20 7.84 -7.60
CA ALA A 72 -3.97 6.76 -6.98
C ALA A 72 -4.59 5.81 -8.02
N THR A 73 -5.11 6.36 -9.12
CA THR A 73 -5.68 5.58 -10.22
C THR A 73 -4.60 4.76 -10.93
N GLU A 74 -3.44 5.35 -11.21
CA GLU A 74 -2.33 4.65 -11.85
C GLU A 74 -1.81 3.52 -10.98
N THR A 75 -1.53 3.79 -9.70
CA THR A 75 -1.10 2.78 -8.73
C THR A 75 -2.11 1.64 -8.62
N MET A 76 -3.40 1.94 -8.46
CA MET A 76 -4.40 0.90 -8.28
C MET A 76 -4.62 0.05 -9.54
N LYS A 77 -4.46 0.61 -10.74
CA LYS A 77 -4.46 -0.19 -11.97
C LYS A 77 -3.32 -1.21 -11.96
N ALA A 78 -2.09 -0.76 -11.70
CA ALA A 78 -0.93 -1.65 -11.67
C ALA A 78 -1.06 -2.75 -10.59
N ILE A 79 -1.61 -2.40 -9.42
CA ILE A 79 -1.85 -3.34 -8.33
C ILE A 79 -2.93 -4.38 -8.70
N LEU A 80 -4.01 -3.96 -9.35
CA LEU A 80 -5.06 -4.88 -9.80
C LEU A 80 -4.57 -5.77 -10.95
N ASP A 81 -3.76 -5.24 -11.86
CA ASP A 81 -3.10 -6.02 -12.92
C ASP A 81 -2.22 -7.13 -12.30
N PHE A 82 -1.44 -6.80 -11.27
CA PHE A 82 -0.68 -7.80 -10.49
C PHE A 82 -1.61 -8.87 -9.87
N ALA A 83 -2.70 -8.44 -9.22
CA ALA A 83 -3.61 -9.35 -8.52
C ALA A 83 -4.30 -10.36 -9.45
N ILE A 84 -4.68 -9.93 -10.65
CA ILE A 84 -5.39 -10.77 -11.63
C ILE A 84 -4.44 -11.76 -12.30
N LEU A 85 -3.15 -11.42 -12.42
CA LEU A 85 -2.12 -12.28 -13.00
C LEU A 85 -1.64 -13.40 -12.05
N LEU A 86 -2.02 -13.38 -10.77
CA LEU A 86 -1.71 -14.42 -9.78
C LEU A 86 -2.64 -15.65 -9.82
N ASN A 87 -3.54 -15.75 -10.82
CA ASN A 87 -4.41 -16.92 -11.04
C ASN A 87 -3.76 -18.03 -11.86
#